data_AF-A0A5K1GMQ6-F1
#
_entry.id   AF-A0A5K1GMQ6-F1
#
_cell.length_a   1.000
_cell.length_b   1.000
_cell.length_c   1.000
_cell.angle_alpha   90.00
_cell.angle_beta   90.00
_cell.angle_gamma   90.00
#
_symmetry.space_group_name_H-M   'P 1'
#
loop_
_entity.id
_entity.type
_entity.pdbx_description
1 polymer ?
#
loop_
_entity_poly.entity_id
_entity_poly.type
_entity_poly.pdbx_seq_one_letter_code
_entity_poly.pdbx_strand_id
1 'polypeptide(L)' 'HFYAEPRAAKEILDWESSTNLSEDLKERFEEYVSIGRDKKDMQFEIDDKILESLKEAVAV' A
#
# COMPACT_ATOMS: atom_id res chain seq x y z
N HIS A 1 3.56 -5.89 -13.03
CA HIS A 1 3.67 -6.63 -11.75
C HIS A 1 4.34 -7.97 -12.01
N PHE A 2 5.61 -8.11 -11.61
CA PHE A 2 6.37 -9.35 -11.68
C PHE A 2 6.06 -10.17 -10.43
N TYR A 3 5.24 -11.22 -10.54
CA TYR A 3 5.27 -12.27 -9.53
C TYR A 3 6.53 -13.09 -9.80
N ALA A 4 7.58 -12.84 -9.01
CA ALA A 4 8.80 -13.63 -9.08
C ALA A 4 8.52 -15.00 -8.47
N GLU A 5 8.72 -16.07 -9.25
CA GLU A 5 8.68 -17.42 -8.72
C GLU A 5 10.02 -17.70 -8.02
N PRO A 6 10.04 -18.01 -6.71
CA PRO A 6 11.26 -18.12 -5.91
C PRO A 6 11.93 -19.49 -6.08
N ARG A 7 12.18 -19.92 -7.31
CA ARG A 7 12.66 -21.27 -7.66
C ARG A 7 13.93 -21.67 -6.92
N ALA A 8 14.95 -20.83 -7.00
CA ALA A 8 16.26 -21.11 -6.43
C ALA A 8 16.21 -21.22 -4.90
N ALA A 9 15.32 -20.46 -4.25
CA ALA A 9 15.14 -20.56 -2.80
C ALA A 9 14.51 -21.89 -2.41
N LYS A 10 13.47 -22.34 -3.15
CA LYS A 10 12.87 -23.67 -2.95
C LYS A 10 13.89 -24.79 -3.15
N GLU A 11 14.65 -24.74 -4.24
CA GLU A 11 15.56 -25.83 -4.63
C GLU A 11 16.84 -25.89 -3.78
N ILE A 12 17.42 -24.75 -3.38
CA ILE A 12 18.72 -24.71 -2.69
C ILE A 12 18.57 -24.64 -1.16
N LEU A 13 17.53 -23.96 -0.68
CA LEU A 13 17.36 -23.67 0.75
C LEU A 13 16.20 -24.44 1.39
N ASP A 14 15.51 -25.29 0.61
CA ASP A 14 14.25 -25.94 1.02
C ASP A 14 13.23 -24.92 1.55
N TRP A 15 13.22 -23.74 0.93
CA TRP A 15 12.40 -22.62 1.36
C TRP A 15 10.95 -22.80 0.90
N GLU A 16 10.00 -22.62 1.81
CA GLU A 16 8.57 -22.58 1.51
C GLU A 16 7.94 -21.29 2.06
N SER A 17 6.96 -20.75 1.34
CA SER A 17 6.20 -19.59 1.81
C SER A 17 5.26 -19.99 2.94
N SER A 18 5.48 -19.46 4.14
CA SER A 18 4.55 -19.61 5.26
C SER A 18 3.43 -18.57 5.26
N THR A 19 3.44 -17.61 4.33
CA THR A 19 2.47 -16.50 4.27
C THR A 19 1.06 -17.02 3.96
N ASN A 20 0.12 -16.66 4.84
CA ASN A 20 -1.30 -16.77 4.57
C ASN A 20 -1.84 -15.35 4.39
N LEU A 21 -2.03 -14.95 3.13
CA LEU A 21 -2.40 -13.58 2.78
C LEU A 21 -3.61 -13.06 3.58
N SER A 22 -4.60 -13.91 3.84
CA SER A 22 -5.80 -13.51 4.58
C SER A 22 -5.50 -13.19 6.04
N GLU A 23 -4.61 -13.95 6.69
CA GLU A 23 -4.22 -13.68 8.08
C GLU A 23 -3.24 -12.51 8.16
N ASP A 24 -2.23 -12.47 7.28
CA ASP A 24 -1.27 -11.39 7.20
C ASP A 24 -1.96 -10.01 7.03
N LEU A 25 -3.03 -9.94 6.22
CA LEU A 25 -3.79 -8.71 6.03
C LEU A 25 -4.60 -8.30 7.28
N LYS A 26 -5.14 -9.26 8.03
CA LYS A 26 -5.85 -8.98 9.29
C LYS A 26 -4.87 -8.41 10.31
N GLU A 27 -3.74 -9.08 10.52
CA GLU A 27 -2.70 -8.63 11.46
C GLU A 27 -2.21 -7.23 11.12
N ARG A 28 -1.97 -6.96 9.82
CA ARG A 28 -1.56 -5.62 9.37
C ARG A 28 -2.62 -4.56 9.61
N PHE A 29 -3.89 -4.90 9.46
CA PHE A 29 -4.97 -3.96 9.75
C PHE A 29 -5.12 -3.72 11.25
N GLU A 30 -5.01 -4.75 12.08
CA GLU A 30 -5.03 -4.61 13.54
C GLU A 30 -3.88 -3.72 14.02
N GLU A 31 -2.67 -3.90 13.49
CA GLU A 31 -1.54 -3.03 13.78
C GLU A 31 -1.83 -1.59 13.35
N TYR A 32 -2.37 -1.40 12.14
CA TYR A 32 -2.74 -0.08 11.60
C TYR A 32 -3.74 0.67 12.52
N VAL A 33 -4.74 -0.05 13.05
CA VAL A 33 -5.70 0.48 14.03
C VAL A 33 -5.03 0.75 15.38
N SER A 34 -4.14 -0.14 15.84
CA SER A 34 -3.47 -0.02 17.15
C SER A 34 -2.64 1.26 17.27
N ILE A 35 -2.04 1.70 16.15
CA ILE A 35 -1.25 2.95 16.06
C ILE A 35 -2.11 4.18 15.74
N GLY A 36 -3.44 4.04 15.71
CA GLY A 36 -4.39 5.12 15.50
C GLY A 36 -4.37 5.71 14.08
N ARG A 37 -3.78 5.00 13.10
CA ARG A 37 -3.75 5.49 11.72
C ARG A 37 -5.12 5.46 11.04
N ASP A 38 -6.04 4.63 11.53
CA ASP A 38 -7.45 4.62 11.15
C ASP A 38 -8.16 5.96 11.45
N LYS A 39 -7.65 6.73 12.40
CA LYS A 39 -8.21 8.03 12.84
C LYS A 39 -7.41 9.22 12.34
N LYS A 40 -6.30 9.00 11.64
CA LYS A 40 -5.48 10.09 11.13
C LYS A 40 -6.28 10.83 10.07
N ASP A 41 -6.50 12.12 10.30
CA ASP A 41 -7.16 12.97 9.33
C ASP A 41 -6.36 13.01 8.02
N MET A 42 -7.06 12.80 6.91
CA MET A 42 -6.44 12.68 5.60
C MET A 42 -6.37 14.07 4.96
N GLN A 43 -5.15 14.56 4.76
CA GLN A 43 -4.91 15.84 4.08
C GLN A 43 -4.66 15.58 2.60
N PHE A 44 -5.28 16.39 1.75
CA PHE A 44 -5.22 16.27 0.28
C PHE A 44 -4.59 17.51 -0.36
N GLU A 45 -3.61 18.11 0.32
CA GLU A 45 -2.96 19.36 -0.11
C GLU A 45 -2.38 19.31 -1.53
N ILE A 46 -1.97 18.12 -1.99
CA ILE A 46 -1.48 17.93 -3.37
C ILE A 46 -2.64 17.97 -4.36
N ASP A 47 -3.74 17.28 -4.06
CA ASP A 47 -4.96 17.30 -4.85
C ASP A 47 -5.51 18.72 -4.96
N ASP A 48 -5.50 19.49 -3.87
CA ASP A 48 -5.91 20.90 -3.85
C ASP A 48 -5.05 21.75 -4.82
N LYS A 49 -3.73 21.56 -4.80
CA LYS A 49 -2.80 22.24 -5.74
C LYS A 49 -3.04 21.83 -7.19
N ILE A 50 -3.32 20.55 -7.45
CA ILE A 50 -3.66 20.06 -8.79
C ILE A 50 -4.95 20.75 -9.25
N LEU A 51 -5.99 20.77 -8.42
CA LEU A 51 -7.26 21.42 -8.74
C LEU A 51 -7.11 22.91 -8.96
N GLU A 52 -6.25 23.60 -8.21
CA GLU A 52 -5.92 25.01 -8.41
C GLU A 52 -5.23 25.23 -9.77
N SER A 53 -4.21 24.44 -10.09
CA SER A 53 -3.51 24.53 -11.38
C SER A 53 -4.41 24.26 -12.59
N LEU A 54 -5.44 23.41 -12.42
CA LEU A 54 -6.42 23.13 -13.46
C LEU A 54 -7.41 24.29 -13.66
N LYS A 55 -7.70 25.09 -12.64
CA LYS A 55 -8.58 26.27 -12.76
C LYS A 55 -7.90 27.40 -13.55
N GLU A 56 -6.59 27.58 -13.41
CA GLU A 56 -5.82 28.57 -14.17
C GLU A 56 -5.78 28.26 -15.68
N ALA A 57 -5.88 26.99 -16.05
CA ALA A 57 -5.87 26.56 -17.45
C ALA A 57 -7.19 26.81 -18.21
N VAL A 58 -8.28 27.20 -17.54
CA VAL A 58 -9.61 27.44 -18.15
C VAL A 58 -9.95 28.94 -18.18
N ALA A 59 -8.99 29.78 -18.59
CA ALA A 59 -9.27 31.13 -19.07
C ALA A 59 -9.13 31.14 -20.60
N VAL A 60 -10.26 31.00 -21.30
CA VAL A 60 -10.42 31.23 -22.75
C VAL A 60 -11.15 32.54 -22.95
#